data_AF-A0A966SB54-F1
#
_entry.id   AF-A0A966SB54-F1
#
_cell.length_a   1.000
_cell.length_b   1.000
_cell.length_c   1.000
_cell.angle_alpha   90.00
_cell.angle_beta   90.00
_cell.angle_gamma   90.00
#
_symmetry.space_group_name_H-M   'P 1'
#
loop_
_entity.id
_entity.type
_entity.pdbx_description
1 polymer ?
#
loop_
_entity_poly.entity_id
_entity_poly.type
_entity_poly.pdbx_seq_one_letter_code
_entity_poly.pdbx_strand_id
1 'polypeptide(L)'
;YGLFDMAGNVWEWTADLYHHDYYSTFTNKTADNPKGPLTSYDPDEPLIIKRVIRGGSFLCNESYCSGYRVAARMKTSADSAMEHLGFRCVADK
;
A
#
# COMPACT_ATOMS: atom_id res chain seq x y z
N TYR A 1 -13.22 15.10 -3.32
CA TYR A 1 -12.59 14.25 -4.36
C TYR A 1 -13.56 13.30 -5.06
N GLY A 2 -14.73 12.97 -4.49
CA GLY A 2 -15.69 12.08 -5.19
C GLY A 2 -15.15 10.67 -5.40
N LEU A 3 -14.24 10.20 -4.53
CA LEU A 3 -13.66 8.87 -4.58
C LEU A 3 -14.55 7.90 -3.79
N PHE A 4 -14.84 6.76 -4.40
CA PHE A 4 -15.64 5.68 -3.80
C PHE A 4 -14.72 4.53 -3.39
N ASP A 5 -15.13 3.78 -2.37
CA ASP A 5 -14.49 2.54 -1.90
C ASP A 5 -13.00 2.64 -1.61
N MET A 6 -12.55 3.78 -1.08
CA MET A 6 -11.15 3.96 -0.63
C MET A 6 -10.81 3.13 0.62
N ALA A 7 -11.83 2.60 1.31
CA ALA A 7 -11.73 1.80 2.51
C ALA A 7 -12.65 0.58 2.41
N GLY A 8 -12.08 -0.62 2.27
CA GLY A 8 -12.80 -1.87 2.02
C GLY A 8 -12.93 -2.19 0.52
N ASN A 9 -13.94 -3.00 0.17
CA ASN A 9 -14.11 -3.61 -1.14
C ASN A 9 -12.90 -4.47 -1.57
N VAL A 10 -11.89 -3.91 -2.22
CA VAL A 10 -10.66 -4.63 -2.56
C VAL A 10 -9.45 -3.82 -2.14
N TRP A 11 -8.37 -4.50 -1.78
CA TRP A 11 -7.08 -3.84 -1.67
C TRP A 11 -6.73 -3.23 -3.03
N GLU A 12 -5.99 -2.12 -3.02
CA GLU A 12 -5.61 -1.45 -4.25
C GLU A 12 -4.09 -1.31 -4.34
N TRP A 13 -3.54 -1.78 -5.46
CA TRP A 13 -2.13 -1.58 -5.81
C TRP A 13 -1.75 -0.10 -5.93
N THR A 14 -0.53 0.23 -5.48
CA THR A 14 0.12 1.51 -5.78
C THR A 14 1.43 1.30 -6.54
N ALA A 15 1.94 2.38 -7.15
CA ALA A 15 3.18 2.35 -7.92
C ALA A 15 4.44 2.16 -7.06
N ASP A 16 4.36 2.43 -5.76
CA ASP A 16 5.48 2.42 -4.82
C ASP A 16 5.97 1.00 -4.50
N LEU A 17 7.29 0.84 -4.39
CA LEU A 17 7.88 -0.30 -3.71
C LEU A 17 7.63 -0.19 -2.19
N TYR A 18 7.47 -1.34 -1.53
CA TYR A 18 7.36 -1.36 -0.08
C TYR A 18 8.74 -1.35 0.56
N HIS A 19 9.00 -0.35 1.41
CA HIS A 19 10.11 -0.37 2.35
C HIS A 19 9.57 -0.07 3.75
N HIS A 20 9.95 -0.90 4.72
CA HIS A 20 9.51 -0.82 6.12
C HIS A 20 9.78 0.57 6.71
N ASP A 21 11.03 1.04 6.59
CA ASP A 21 11.47 2.30 7.18
C ASP A 21 11.26 3.54 6.29
N TYR A 22 10.55 3.43 5.15
CA TYR A 22 10.48 4.55 4.20
C TYR A 22 9.96 5.85 4.83
N TYR A 23 8.94 5.75 5.68
CA TYR A 23 8.35 6.93 6.30
C TYR A 23 9.25 7.58 7.35
N SER A 24 10.15 6.82 8.01
CA SER A 24 11.06 7.40 9.01
C SER A 24 12.10 8.31 8.36
N THR A 25 12.38 8.14 7.06
CA THR A 25 13.28 9.02 6.29
C THR A 25 12.76 10.45 6.16
N PHE A 26 11.46 10.67 6.38
CA PHE A 26 10.81 11.98 6.35
C PHE A 26 10.62 12.60 7.74
N THR A 27 11.22 12.04 8.79
CA THR A 27 11.12 12.62 10.14
C THR A 27 11.62 14.07 10.12
N ASN A 28 10.79 15.02 10.56
CA ASN A 28 11.03 16.46 10.53
C ASN A 28 11.26 17.06 9.12
N LYS A 29 10.83 16.36 8.07
CA LYS A 29 10.88 16.84 6.68
C LYS A 29 9.50 16.75 6.06
N THR A 30 9.16 17.72 5.20
CA THR A 30 7.96 17.61 4.37
C THR A 30 8.32 16.77 3.15
N ALA A 31 7.51 15.75 2.85
CA ALA A 31 7.65 15.00 1.60
C ALA A 31 6.99 15.80 0.47
N ASP A 32 7.75 16.11 -0.59
CA ASP A 32 7.23 16.74 -1.80
C ASP A 32 7.17 15.70 -2.93
N ASN A 33 5.94 15.34 -3.34
CA ASN A 33 5.63 14.34 -4.36
C ASN A 33 6.52 13.06 -4.30
N PRO A 34 6.62 12.39 -3.13
CA PRO A 34 7.46 11.20 -2.99
C PRO A 34 7.00 10.10 -3.95
N LYS A 35 7.95 9.42 -4.60
CA LYS A 35 7.70 8.34 -5.57
C LYS A 35 7.97 6.93 -5.01
N GLY A 36 8.07 6.82 -3.68
CA GLY A 36 8.46 5.60 -3.02
C GLY A 36 9.99 5.41 -2.93
N PRO A 37 10.44 4.33 -2.28
CA PRO A 37 11.84 3.95 -2.18
C PRO A 37 12.36 3.36 -3.50
N LEU A 38 13.68 3.46 -3.72
CA LEU A 38 14.35 2.83 -4.88
C LEU A 38 14.45 1.29 -4.75
N THR A 39 14.40 0.78 -3.53
CA THR A 39 14.50 -0.64 -3.21
C THR A 39 13.34 -1.09 -2.32
N SER A 40 12.96 -2.36 -2.44
CA SER A 40 12.00 -2.99 -1.54
C SER A 40 12.73 -3.56 -0.31
N TYR A 41 12.14 -3.41 0.87
CA TYR A 41 12.61 -4.07 2.08
C TYR A 41 11.44 -4.38 3.01
N ASP A 42 11.22 -5.67 3.24
CA ASP A 42 10.28 -6.19 4.22
C ASP A 42 11.05 -7.11 5.18
N PRO A 43 11.15 -6.78 6.48
CA PRO A 43 11.88 -7.59 7.45
C PRO A 43 11.43 -9.05 7.52
N ASP A 44 10.15 -9.30 7.25
CA ASP A 44 9.55 -10.63 7.28
C ASP A 44 9.98 -11.50 6.09
N GLU A 45 10.23 -10.87 4.92
CA GLU A 45 10.59 -11.57 3.67
C GLU A 45 11.59 -10.71 2.85
N PRO A 46 12.85 -10.58 3.30
CA PRO A 46 13.79 -9.56 2.80
C PRO A 46 14.27 -9.78 1.38
N LEU A 47 14.11 -10.99 0.84
CA LEU A 47 14.54 -11.35 -0.51
C LEU A 47 13.44 -11.11 -1.57
N ILE A 48 12.22 -10.80 -1.15
CA ILE A 48 11.08 -10.63 -2.06
C ILE A 48 10.81 -9.14 -2.28
N ILE A 49 10.79 -8.75 -3.55
CA ILE A 49 10.41 -7.40 -3.94
C ILE A 49 8.89 -7.26 -3.83
N LYS A 50 8.44 -6.33 -2.99
CA LYS A 50 7.02 -6.10 -2.73
C LYS A 50 6.60 -4.70 -3.14
N ARG A 51 5.34 -4.58 -3.54
CA ARG A 51 4.68 -3.30 -3.82
C ARG A 51 3.66 -2.99 -2.73
N VAL A 52 3.39 -1.71 -2.54
CA VAL A 52 2.43 -1.25 -1.55
C VAL A 52 1.00 -1.51 -2.04
N ILE A 53 0.15 -1.98 -1.12
CA ILE A 53 -1.30 -2.03 -1.29
C ILE A 53 -1.99 -1.23 -0.19
N ARG A 54 -3.13 -0.61 -0.51
CA ARG A 54 -3.88 0.29 0.37
C ARG A 54 -5.37 -0.03 0.36
N GLY A 55 -6.09 0.47 1.36
CA GLY A 55 -7.56 0.48 1.39
C GLY A 55 -8.23 -0.67 2.14
N GLY A 56 -7.57 -1.82 2.35
CA GLY A 56 -8.26 -2.98 2.92
C GLY A 56 -9.18 -3.65 1.90
N SER A 57 -9.90 -4.69 2.30
CA SER A 57 -10.84 -5.40 1.42
C SER A 57 -12.11 -5.82 2.17
N PHE A 58 -13.06 -6.43 1.47
CA PHE A 58 -14.26 -7.04 2.03
C PHE A 58 -13.95 -8.14 3.06
N LEU A 59 -12.71 -8.65 3.12
CA LEU A 59 -12.25 -9.62 4.12
C LEU A 59 -11.75 -8.98 5.41
N CYS A 60 -11.59 -7.66 5.50
CA CYS A 60 -11.03 -7.06 6.72
C CYS A 60 -12.07 -6.88 7.83
N ASN A 61 -11.67 -7.21 9.04
CA ASN A 61 -12.49 -7.11 10.24
C ASN A 61 -11.62 -6.68 11.43
N GLU A 62 -12.19 -5.90 12.35
CA GLU A 62 -11.51 -5.35 13.52
C GLU A 62 -10.72 -6.39 14.32
N SER A 63 -11.21 -7.63 14.43
CA SER A 63 -10.54 -8.69 15.21
C SER A 63 -9.20 -9.16 14.65
N TYR A 64 -8.89 -8.94 13.37
CA TYR A 64 -7.65 -9.45 12.75
C TYR A 64 -7.04 -8.60 11.64
N CYS A 65 -7.82 -7.74 10.97
CA CYS A 65 -7.34 -6.84 9.90
C CYS A 65 -7.91 -5.43 10.09
N SER A 66 -7.04 -4.47 10.40
CA SER A 66 -7.38 -3.04 10.41
C SER A 66 -6.93 -2.30 9.14
N GLY A 67 -6.81 -3.03 8.02
CA GLY A 67 -6.32 -2.54 6.73
C GLY A 67 -7.20 -1.48 6.07
N TYR A 68 -8.48 -1.40 6.46
CA TYR A 68 -9.44 -0.39 6.00
C TYR A 68 -9.17 1.02 6.55
N ARG A 69 -8.26 1.18 7.53
CA ARG A 69 -7.86 2.52 7.99
C ARG A 69 -7.08 3.23 6.89
N VAL A 70 -7.41 4.49 6.62
CA VAL A 70 -6.78 5.30 5.55
C VAL A 70 -5.25 5.37 5.64
N ALA A 71 -4.68 5.31 6.85
CA ALA A 71 -3.24 5.32 7.08
C ALA A 71 -2.56 3.94 6.90
N ALA A 72 -3.34 2.85 6.95
CA ALA A 72 -2.80 1.49 6.86
C ALA A 72 -2.20 1.21 5.49
N ARG A 73 -1.04 0.54 5.48
CA ARG A 73 -0.38 0.00 4.29
C ARG A 73 -0.13 -1.49 4.52
N MET A 74 -0.32 -2.26 3.48
CA MET A 74 0.17 -3.64 3.39
C MET A 74 1.06 -3.78 2.16
N LYS A 75 1.57 -4.99 1.95
CA LYS A 75 2.57 -5.29 0.95
C LYS A 75 2.38 -6.71 0.43
N THR A 76 2.57 -6.91 -0.87
CA THR A 76 2.66 -8.24 -1.47
C THR A 76 3.53 -8.20 -2.72
N SER A 77 3.98 -9.36 -3.19
CA SER A 77 4.84 -9.48 -4.36
C SER A 77 4.08 -9.11 -5.63
N ALA A 78 4.75 -8.50 -6.60
CA ALA A 78 4.09 -7.96 -7.79
C ALA A 78 3.47 -9.04 -8.71
N ASP A 79 3.88 -10.29 -8.54
CA ASP A 79 3.38 -11.48 -9.22
C ASP A 79 2.23 -12.17 -8.48
N SER A 80 1.86 -11.70 -7.28
CA SER A 80 0.73 -12.23 -6.53
C SER A 80 -0.61 -11.77 -7.09
N ALA A 81 -1.56 -12.69 -7.25
CA ALA A 81 -2.96 -12.43 -7.56
C ALA A 81 -3.86 -13.02 -6.47
N MET A 82 -4.86 -12.25 -6.03
CA MET A 82 -5.79 -12.62 -4.95
C MET A 82 -7.19 -12.09 -5.26
N GLU A 83 -8.26 -12.79 -4.87
CA GLU A 83 -9.65 -12.38 -5.19
C GLU A 83 -10.10 -11.05 -4.57
N HIS A 84 -9.31 -10.55 -3.62
CA HIS A 84 -9.60 -9.36 -2.82
C HIS A 84 -8.58 -8.22 -3.06
N LEU A 85 -7.83 -8.30 -4.17
CA LEU A 85 -6.82 -7.32 -4.60
C LEU A 85 -7.10 -6.84 -6.04
N GLY A 86 -7.34 -5.54 -6.19
CA GLY A 86 -7.51 -4.85 -7.46
C GLY A 86 -6.60 -3.62 -7.56
N PHE A 87 -7.02 -2.63 -8.35
CA PHE A 87 -6.31 -1.36 -8.50
C PHE A 87 -7.24 -0.27 -9.07
N ARG A 88 -6.84 0.98 -8.92
CA ARG A 88 -7.39 2.12 -9.66
C ARG A 88 -6.27 2.89 -10.35
N CYS A 89 -6.60 3.54 -11.47
CA CYS A 89 -5.63 4.33 -12.23
C CYS A 89 -5.62 5.79 -11.80
N VAL A 90 -4.48 6.44 -12.03
CA VAL A 90 -4.31 7.88 -11.94
C VAL A 90 -3.60 8.36 -13.21
N ALA A 91 -3.80 9.62 -13.58
CA ALA A 91 -3.12 10.26 -14.69
C ALA A 91 -2.71 11.67 -14.26
N ASP A 92 -1.59 12.14 -14.79
CA ASP A 92 -1.24 13.56 -14.70
C ASP A 92 -2.28 14.40 -15.46
N LYS A 93 -2.44 15.66 -15.02
CA LYS A 93 -3.41 16.58 -15.63
C LYS A 93 -2.99 17.05 -17.02
#